data_AF-A0A9P5N102-F1
#
_entry.id   AF-A0A9P5N102-F1
#
_cell.length_a   1.000
_cell.length_b   1.000
_cell.length_c   1.000
_cell.angle_alpha   90.00
_cell.angle_beta   90.00
_cell.angle_gamma   90.00
#
_symmetry.space_group_name_H-M   'P 1'
#
loop_
_entity.id
_entity.type
_entity.pdbx_description
1 polymer ?
#
loop_
_entity_poly.entity_id
_entity_poly.type
_entity_poly.pdbx_seq_one_letter_code
_entity_poly.pdbx_strand_id
1 'polypeptide(L)'
;MSHLPYDTFREMLATKYPNCGHALWEPSPGGMYDSVKVGDVGFIRQGCFHRLFNVLLPGNHPSHQNFGVPEHHQQLHLNAPNHIHRGTEGTDDFCSRHVSLSRGRDIVHALGPDDDHQVTVSCPGRRGAMLSLPFPAQREDTVALGDFGRWIVKHIDRWFAFAENLGLGINRMQDIVLVTGRHCAKSWVNVAFSEGQREAEVSFEAQPSGASGVNIERRSVRGDVVLKLGPSGEVRMCQYQ
;
A
#
# COMPACT_ATOMS: atom_id res chain seq x y z
N MET A 1 7.51 -20.59 13.54
CA MET A 1 6.25 -19.82 13.49
C MET A 1 6.02 -19.45 12.04
N SER A 2 4.87 -19.80 11.45
CA SER A 2 4.52 -19.34 10.11
C SER A 2 4.34 -17.82 10.15
N HIS A 3 5.17 -17.08 9.41
CA HIS A 3 5.00 -15.64 9.26
C HIS A 3 3.66 -15.36 8.56
N LEU A 4 2.93 -14.37 9.06
CA LEU A 4 1.65 -14.00 8.46
C LEU A 4 1.88 -13.41 7.05
N PRO A 5 0.97 -13.62 6.09
CA PRO A 5 1.17 -13.20 4.70
C PRO A 5 1.54 -11.73 4.55
N TYR A 6 0.93 -10.85 5.34
CA TYR A 6 1.19 -9.41 5.32
C TYR A 6 2.58 -9.03 5.83
N ASP A 7 3.15 -9.77 6.80
CA ASP A 7 4.50 -9.50 7.30
C ASP A 7 5.52 -9.89 6.23
N THR A 8 5.36 -11.07 5.64
CA THR A 8 6.19 -11.52 4.52
C THR A 8 6.08 -10.58 3.32
N PHE A 9 4.87 -10.17 2.96
CA PHE A 9 4.65 -9.23 1.87
C PHE A 9 5.44 -7.93 2.07
N ARG A 10 5.24 -7.28 3.23
CA ARG A 10 5.89 -6.00 3.56
C ARG A 10 7.41 -6.14 3.64
N GLU A 11 7.92 -7.13 4.37
CA GLU A 11 9.36 -7.30 4.60
C GLU A 11 10.12 -7.59 3.29
N MET A 12 9.58 -8.49 2.46
CA MET A 12 10.24 -8.91 1.22
C MET A 12 10.27 -7.79 0.18
N LEU A 13 9.22 -6.96 0.10
CA LEU A 13 9.19 -5.79 -0.76
C LEU A 13 10.07 -4.66 -0.22
N ALA A 14 10.01 -4.36 1.08
CA ALA A 14 10.84 -3.32 1.70
C ALA A 14 12.35 -3.61 1.55
N THR A 15 12.75 -4.88 1.57
CA THR A 15 14.14 -5.29 1.36
C THR A 15 14.66 -4.96 -0.04
N LYS A 16 13.82 -5.10 -1.08
CA LYS A 16 14.22 -4.83 -2.48
C LYS A 16 13.92 -3.40 -2.91
N TYR A 17 12.88 -2.79 -2.37
CA TYR A 17 12.37 -1.47 -2.72
C TYR A 17 12.33 -0.54 -1.49
N PRO A 18 13.47 -0.28 -0.83
CA PRO A 18 13.51 0.46 0.44
C PRO A 18 13.02 1.92 0.32
N ASN A 19 13.01 2.47 -0.90
CA ASN A 19 12.60 3.86 -1.17
C ASN A 19 11.13 4.01 -1.56
N CYS A 20 10.35 2.92 -1.59
CA CYS A 20 8.93 2.92 -1.98
C CYS A 20 7.96 2.97 -0.79
N GLY A 21 8.47 3.20 0.43
CA GLY A 21 7.67 3.23 1.65
C GLY A 21 7.16 1.84 2.06
N HIS A 22 5.99 1.80 2.71
CA HIS A 22 5.40 0.55 3.21
C HIS A 22 4.38 -0.03 2.24
N ALA A 23 4.66 -1.23 1.71
CA ALA A 23 3.67 -1.99 0.98
C ALA A 23 2.57 -2.50 1.93
N LEU A 24 1.31 -2.15 1.63
CA LEU A 24 0.15 -2.55 2.42
C LEU A 24 -0.50 -3.80 1.81
N TRP A 25 -0.72 -4.82 2.64
CA TRP A 25 -1.44 -6.03 2.22
C TRP A 25 -2.94 -5.77 2.00
N GLU A 26 -3.50 -4.85 2.80
CA GLU A 26 -4.83 -4.30 2.64
C GLU A 26 -4.73 -2.76 2.60
N PRO A 27 -4.62 -2.18 1.40
CA PRO A 27 -4.55 -0.73 1.24
C PRO A 27 -5.91 -0.05 1.40
N SER A 28 -7.04 -0.79 1.36
CA SER A 28 -8.36 -0.20 1.53
C SER A 28 -8.60 0.22 2.98
N PRO A 29 -9.06 1.45 3.23
CA PRO A 29 -9.35 1.93 4.58
C PRO A 29 -10.65 1.36 5.18
N GLY A 30 -11.37 0.49 4.45
CA GLY A 30 -12.57 -0.19 4.94
C GLY A 30 -13.73 0.76 5.31
N GLY A 31 -13.78 1.95 4.72
CA GLY A 31 -14.80 2.97 5.00
C GLY A 31 -14.52 3.84 6.23
N MET A 32 -13.40 3.65 6.93
CA MET A 32 -13.02 4.46 8.10
C MET A 32 -12.60 5.89 7.73
N TYR A 33 -12.08 6.06 6.52
CA TYR A 33 -11.65 7.32 5.91
C TYR A 33 -11.55 7.10 4.38
N ASP A 34 -11.44 8.17 3.59
CA ASP A 34 -11.48 8.05 2.12
C ASP A 34 -10.27 7.33 1.53
N SER A 35 -9.06 7.77 1.90
CA SER A 35 -7.77 7.18 1.52
C SER A 35 -6.65 7.76 2.37
N VAL A 36 -5.51 7.07 2.45
CA VAL A 36 -4.32 7.57 3.17
C VAL A 36 -3.83 8.85 2.49
N LYS A 37 -3.62 9.95 3.21
CA LYS A 37 -3.19 11.24 2.69
C LYS A 37 -1.81 11.64 3.23
N VAL A 38 -1.08 12.45 2.47
CA VAL A 38 0.13 13.11 2.98
C VAL A 38 -0.25 13.93 4.23
N GLY A 39 0.54 13.80 5.29
CA GLY A 39 0.27 14.39 6.60
C GLY A 39 -0.51 13.50 7.56
N ASP A 40 -1.03 12.35 7.11
CA ASP A 40 -1.67 11.42 8.03
C ASP A 40 -0.67 10.87 9.04
N VAL A 41 -1.09 10.83 10.30
CA VAL A 41 -0.39 10.13 11.38
C VAL A 41 -1.20 8.90 11.74
N GLY A 42 -0.53 7.76 11.83
CA GLY A 42 -1.19 6.48 12.03
C GLY A 42 -0.22 5.38 12.39
N PHE A 43 -0.67 4.14 12.22
CA PHE A 43 0.13 2.94 12.45
C PHE A 43 -0.28 1.86 11.45
N ILE A 44 0.60 0.88 11.23
CA ILE A 44 0.31 -0.27 10.35
C ILE A 44 0.05 -1.50 11.22
N ARG A 45 -1.08 -2.15 11.02
CA ARG A 45 -1.45 -3.38 11.74
C ARG A 45 -2.18 -4.32 10.81
N GLN A 46 -1.82 -5.60 10.86
CA GLN A 46 -2.43 -6.66 10.04
C GLN A 46 -2.48 -6.34 8.53
N GLY A 47 -1.49 -5.57 8.06
CA GLY A 47 -1.38 -5.17 6.66
C GLY A 47 -2.20 -3.94 6.25
N CYS A 48 -2.92 -3.32 7.17
CA CYS A 48 -3.71 -2.09 6.96
C CYS A 48 -3.00 -0.87 7.58
N PHE A 49 -3.17 0.31 6.98
CA PHE A 49 -2.87 1.57 7.66
C PHE A 49 -4.09 2.07 8.44
N HIS A 50 -3.88 2.39 9.71
CA HIS A 50 -4.89 2.95 10.60
C HIS A 50 -4.57 4.41 10.88
N ARG A 51 -5.34 5.31 10.28
CA ARG A 51 -5.20 6.75 10.47
C ARG A 51 -5.73 7.18 11.84
N LEU A 52 -4.95 7.98 12.55
CA LEU A 52 -5.35 8.65 13.79
C LEU A 52 -5.83 10.08 13.52
N PHE A 53 -5.00 10.90 12.88
CA PHE A 53 -5.29 12.30 12.53
C PHE A 53 -4.39 12.74 11.36
N ASN A 54 -4.49 14.00 10.92
CA ASN A 54 -3.59 14.58 9.92
C ASN A 54 -2.95 15.87 10.43
N VAL A 55 -1.61 15.97 10.35
CA VAL A 55 -0.85 17.11 10.89
C VAL A 55 -1.07 18.39 10.10
N LEU A 56 -1.48 18.30 8.83
CA LEU A 56 -1.73 19.46 7.97
C LEU A 56 -3.12 20.05 8.17
N LEU A 57 -3.96 19.45 9.04
CA LEU A 57 -5.32 19.90 9.29
C LEU A 57 -5.46 20.48 10.71
N PRO A 58 -6.35 21.46 10.90
CA PRO A 58 -6.62 22.02 12.22
C PRO A 58 -7.24 20.96 13.14
N GLY A 59 -7.09 21.13 14.46
CA GLY A 59 -7.53 20.12 15.43
C GLY A 59 -9.03 19.82 15.39
N ASN A 60 -9.84 20.81 15.06
CA ASN A 60 -11.30 20.71 14.94
C ASN A 60 -11.77 20.24 13.55
N HIS A 61 -10.86 19.80 12.67
CA HIS A 61 -11.24 19.34 11.34
C HIS A 61 -12.16 18.12 11.43
N PRO A 62 -13.26 18.03 10.64
CA PRO A 62 -14.22 16.92 10.73
C PRO A 62 -13.61 15.52 10.58
N SER A 63 -12.53 15.39 9.80
CA SER A 63 -11.83 14.11 9.63
C SER A 63 -11.08 13.61 10.88
N HIS A 64 -11.04 14.39 11.96
CA HIS A 64 -10.50 13.98 13.26
C HIS A 64 -11.58 13.45 14.22
N GLN A 65 -12.85 13.33 13.81
CA GLN A 65 -13.94 12.93 14.71
C GLN A 65 -13.78 11.50 15.28
N ASN A 66 -13.12 10.58 14.56
CA ASN A 66 -13.02 9.19 14.98
C ASN A 66 -12.15 9.00 16.24
N PHE A 67 -10.98 9.67 16.29
CA PHE A 67 -10.01 9.51 17.39
C PHE A 67 -9.68 10.82 18.10
N GLY A 68 -10.09 11.96 17.56
CA GLY A 68 -9.63 13.27 17.99
C GLY A 68 -8.20 13.56 17.53
N VAL A 69 -7.52 14.41 18.29
CA VAL A 69 -6.11 14.77 18.09
C VAL A 69 -5.39 14.73 19.45
N PRO A 70 -4.05 14.61 19.46
CA PRO A 70 -3.26 14.73 20.68
C PRO A 70 -3.52 16.05 21.41
N GLU A 71 -3.31 16.06 22.73
CA GLU A 71 -3.42 17.26 23.54
C GLU A 71 -2.50 18.37 23.02
N HIS A 72 -3.02 19.60 22.97
CA HIS A 72 -2.34 20.76 22.41
C HIS A 72 -1.84 20.55 20.97
N HIS A 73 -2.61 19.81 20.15
CA HIS A 73 -2.34 19.65 18.73
C HIS A 73 -2.07 21.00 18.05
N GLN A 74 -1.00 21.05 17.27
CA GLN A 74 -0.64 22.17 16.42
C GLN A 74 -0.69 21.70 14.97
N GLN A 75 -1.24 22.52 14.10
CA GLN A 75 -1.18 22.25 12.66
C GLN A 75 0.26 22.49 12.18
N LEU A 76 0.79 21.55 11.39
CA LEU A 76 2.03 21.73 10.66
C LEU A 76 1.78 22.72 9.52
N HIS A 77 2.34 23.92 9.66
CA HIS A 77 2.40 24.89 8.58
C HIS A 77 3.71 24.72 7.81
N LEU A 78 3.60 24.42 6.52
CA LEU A 78 4.74 24.21 5.65
C LEU A 78 5.21 25.54 5.08
N ASN A 79 6.53 25.69 4.92
CA ASN A 79 7.11 26.89 4.32
C ASN A 79 6.81 26.98 2.81
N ALA A 80 6.67 25.83 2.15
CA ALA A 80 6.35 25.74 0.73
C ALA A 80 4.84 25.41 0.56
N PRO A 81 4.02 26.31 0.00
CA PRO A 81 2.59 26.05 -0.16
C PRO A 81 2.31 24.91 -1.16
N ASN A 82 3.10 24.81 -2.24
CA ASN A 82 3.03 23.73 -3.23
C ASN A 82 4.01 22.61 -2.87
N HIS A 83 3.76 21.93 -1.76
CA HIS A 83 4.66 20.90 -1.25
C HIS A 83 4.43 19.50 -1.84
N ILE A 84 3.39 19.29 -2.65
CA ILE A 84 3.06 17.98 -3.23
C ILE A 84 3.57 17.88 -4.67
N HIS A 85 4.50 16.97 -4.90
CA HIS A 85 4.89 16.49 -6.22
C HIS A 85 3.97 15.34 -6.63
N ARG A 86 3.47 15.38 -7.87
CA ARG A 86 2.57 14.36 -8.42
C ARG A 86 3.22 13.70 -9.61
N GLY A 87 3.08 12.38 -9.66
CA GLY A 87 3.53 11.56 -10.77
C GLY A 87 2.56 10.44 -11.03
N THR A 88 2.76 9.78 -12.16
CA THR A 88 2.11 8.52 -12.49
C THR A 88 3.22 7.49 -12.60
N GLU A 89 3.12 6.41 -11.83
CA GLU A 89 3.97 5.24 -12.02
C GLU A 89 3.31 4.32 -13.05
N GLY A 90 4.12 3.62 -13.85
CA GLY A 90 3.63 2.72 -14.88
C GLY A 90 2.82 1.56 -14.32
N THR A 91 2.31 0.70 -15.19
CA THR A 91 1.92 -0.66 -14.77
C THR A 91 3.18 -1.39 -14.32
N ASP A 92 3.34 -1.61 -13.03
CA ASP A 92 4.56 -2.17 -12.46
C ASP A 92 4.27 -3.41 -11.61
N ASP A 93 5.17 -4.38 -11.75
CA ASP A 93 5.24 -5.58 -10.91
C ASP A 93 6.45 -5.49 -9.97
N PHE A 94 6.17 -5.29 -8.69
CA PHE A 94 7.20 -5.28 -7.65
C PHE A 94 7.38 -6.70 -7.13
N CYS A 95 8.37 -7.42 -7.65
CA CYS A 95 8.70 -8.77 -7.24
C CYS A 95 9.89 -8.77 -6.28
N SER A 96 9.84 -9.47 -5.16
CA SER A 96 11.02 -9.72 -4.31
C SER A 96 12.09 -10.57 -5.03
N ARG A 97 13.31 -10.66 -4.47
CA ARG A 97 14.49 -11.25 -5.15
C ARG A 97 14.29 -12.68 -5.70
N HIS A 98 13.51 -13.51 -5.02
CA HIS A 98 13.34 -14.94 -5.35
C HIS A 98 12.01 -15.25 -6.04
N VAL A 99 11.24 -14.23 -6.41
CA VAL A 99 9.98 -14.41 -7.12
C VAL A 99 10.23 -14.29 -8.61
N SER A 100 9.77 -15.29 -9.35
CA SER A 100 9.76 -15.32 -10.81
C SER A 100 8.36 -15.00 -11.32
N LEU A 101 8.30 -14.17 -12.35
CA LEU A 101 7.07 -13.75 -13.01
C LEU A 101 7.12 -14.20 -14.46
N SER A 102 6.12 -14.96 -14.89
CA SER A 102 5.87 -15.25 -16.31
C SER A 102 4.50 -14.71 -16.70
N ARG A 103 4.41 -14.18 -17.92
CA ARG A 103 3.14 -13.75 -18.52
C ARG A 103 2.90 -14.67 -19.71
N GLY A 104 1.73 -15.29 -19.78
CA GLY A 104 1.32 -16.02 -20.98
C GLY A 104 1.43 -15.09 -22.17
N ARG A 105 2.27 -15.43 -23.14
CA ARG A 105 2.19 -14.90 -24.50
C ARG A 105 1.93 -16.11 -25.37
N ASP A 106 0.75 -16.20 -25.95
CA ASP A 106 0.66 -16.98 -27.17
C ASP A 106 1.51 -16.27 -28.23
N ILE A 107 2.51 -17.00 -28.70
CA ILE A 107 3.43 -16.56 -29.73
C ILE A 107 2.61 -16.46 -31.01
N VAL A 108 2.79 -15.36 -31.75
CA VAL A 108 2.33 -15.10 -33.13
C VAL A 108 1.08 -14.19 -33.25
N HIS A 109 1.36 -12.90 -33.46
CA HIS A 109 0.51 -11.80 -33.98
C HIS A 109 -0.19 -10.83 -33.01
N ALA A 110 0.27 -9.57 -33.13
CA ALA A 110 -0.48 -8.30 -33.05
C ALA A 110 -1.13 -7.89 -31.72
N LEU A 111 -0.73 -6.71 -31.27
CA LEU A 111 -1.39 -5.85 -30.27
C LEU A 111 -2.90 -5.77 -30.54
N GLY A 112 -3.68 -6.61 -29.86
CA GLY A 112 -5.14 -6.55 -29.78
C GLY A 112 -5.57 -6.43 -28.31
N PRO A 113 -6.73 -5.82 -28.02
CA PRO A 113 -7.22 -5.61 -26.65
C PRO A 113 -7.72 -6.88 -25.93
N ASP A 114 -7.43 -8.08 -26.46
CA ASP A 114 -8.02 -9.36 -26.06
C ASP A 114 -6.96 -10.47 -25.83
N ASP A 115 -5.69 -10.10 -25.65
CA ASP A 115 -4.62 -11.07 -25.33
C ASP A 115 -4.80 -11.61 -23.90
N ASP A 116 -4.82 -12.94 -23.76
CA ASP A 116 -4.90 -13.64 -22.47
C ASP A 116 -3.76 -13.16 -21.54
N HIS A 117 -4.14 -12.39 -20.52
CA HIS A 117 -3.22 -11.72 -19.58
C HIS A 117 -2.96 -12.58 -18.34
N GLN A 118 -2.96 -13.91 -18.48
CA GLN A 118 -2.59 -14.77 -17.38
C GLN A 118 -1.15 -14.49 -16.93
N VAL A 119 -1.04 -14.06 -15.68
CA VAL A 119 0.20 -13.85 -14.97
C VAL A 119 0.41 -15.03 -14.03
N THR A 120 1.57 -15.68 -14.15
CA THR A 120 1.99 -16.77 -13.28
C THR A 120 3.19 -16.32 -12.47
N VAL A 121 3.11 -16.52 -11.16
CA VAL A 121 4.10 -16.09 -10.18
C VAL A 121 4.57 -17.31 -9.42
N SER A 122 5.87 -17.55 -9.35
CA SER A 122 6.44 -18.70 -8.63
C SER A 122 7.59 -18.31 -7.72
N CYS A 123 7.82 -19.10 -6.68
CA CYS A 123 8.93 -18.92 -5.76
C CYS A 123 9.53 -20.28 -5.34
N PRO A 124 10.86 -20.45 -5.36
CA PRO A 124 11.50 -21.74 -5.13
C PRO A 124 11.63 -22.08 -3.63
N GLY A 125 10.49 -22.22 -2.93
CA GLY A 125 10.41 -22.67 -1.54
C GLY A 125 11.04 -21.74 -0.50
N ARG A 126 11.16 -20.45 -0.84
CA ARG A 126 11.62 -19.38 0.05
C ARG A 126 10.50 -18.39 0.29
N ARG A 127 10.69 -17.52 1.28
CA ARG A 127 9.85 -16.33 1.43
C ARG A 127 9.93 -15.48 0.17
N GLY A 128 8.79 -15.00 -0.28
CA GLY A 128 8.67 -14.18 -1.48
C GLY A 128 7.44 -13.30 -1.42
N ALA A 129 7.48 -12.19 -2.12
CA ALA A 129 6.34 -11.31 -2.28
C ALA A 129 6.28 -10.72 -3.68
N MET A 130 5.08 -10.44 -4.16
CA MET A 130 4.83 -9.66 -5.35
C MET A 130 3.65 -8.71 -5.14
N LEU A 131 3.82 -7.44 -5.48
CA LEU A 131 2.74 -6.49 -5.72
C LEU A 131 2.66 -6.23 -7.23
N SER A 132 1.53 -6.56 -7.85
CA SER A 132 1.24 -6.22 -9.26
C SER A 132 0.21 -5.10 -9.29
N LEU A 133 0.47 -4.08 -10.10
CA LEU A 133 -0.43 -2.97 -10.37
C LEU A 133 -0.90 -3.04 -11.84
N PRO A 134 -2.08 -3.62 -12.10
CA PRO A 134 -2.58 -3.75 -13.48
C PRO A 134 -2.85 -2.42 -14.18
N PHE A 135 -2.92 -1.32 -13.42
CA PHE A 135 -3.05 0.04 -13.94
C PHE A 135 -2.00 0.94 -13.33
N PRO A 136 -1.62 2.01 -14.05
CA PRO A 136 -0.76 3.05 -13.51
C PRO A 136 -1.28 3.57 -12.15
N ALA A 137 -0.39 3.59 -11.15
CA ALA A 137 -0.69 4.19 -9.87
C ALA A 137 -0.41 5.68 -9.87
N GLN A 138 -1.26 6.45 -9.20
CA GLN A 138 -1.02 7.87 -8.95
C GLN A 138 -0.16 8.03 -7.71
N ARG A 139 0.95 8.74 -7.87
CA ARG A 139 1.91 9.00 -6.81
C ARG A 139 1.81 10.44 -6.36
N GLU A 140 1.73 10.65 -5.05
CA GLU A 140 1.82 11.97 -4.43
C GLU A 140 2.87 11.92 -3.32
N ASP A 141 3.92 12.72 -3.44
CA ASP A 141 4.97 12.84 -2.43
C ASP A 141 5.16 14.27 -2.01
N THR A 142 5.51 14.49 -0.74
CA THR A 142 5.94 15.80 -0.32
C THR A 142 7.41 16.07 -0.66
N VAL A 143 7.69 17.26 -1.21
CA VAL A 143 9.06 17.78 -1.33
C VAL A 143 9.57 18.37 -0.01
N ALA A 144 8.68 18.56 0.98
CA ALA A 144 9.00 19.18 2.27
C ALA A 144 9.46 18.17 3.34
N LEU A 145 10.24 17.15 2.95
CA LEU A 145 10.66 16.06 3.85
C LEU A 145 11.35 16.56 5.13
N GLY A 146 12.10 17.66 5.06
CA GLY A 146 12.74 18.26 6.23
C GLY A 146 11.74 18.82 7.24
N ASP A 147 10.65 19.45 6.79
CA ASP A 147 9.60 19.99 7.66
C ASP A 147 8.86 18.85 8.36
N PHE A 148 8.48 17.81 7.61
CA PHE A 148 7.82 16.61 8.15
C PHE A 148 8.73 15.86 9.15
N GLY A 149 10.01 15.68 8.80
CA GLY A 149 10.98 15.00 9.66
C GLY A 149 11.19 15.71 11.00
N ARG A 150 11.34 17.05 10.98
CA ARG A 150 11.41 17.83 12.22
C ARG A 150 10.10 17.78 13.00
N TRP A 151 8.97 17.73 12.31
CA TRP A 151 7.66 17.68 12.94
C TRP A 151 7.43 16.38 13.71
N ILE A 152 7.68 15.22 13.10
CA ILE A 152 7.54 13.95 13.81
C ILE A 152 8.48 13.88 15.02
N VAL A 153 9.76 14.26 14.87
CA VAL A 153 10.72 14.24 15.98
C VAL A 153 10.27 15.12 17.15
N LYS A 154 9.73 16.30 16.86
CA LYS A 154 9.25 17.24 17.89
C LYS A 154 8.03 16.73 18.65
N HIS A 155 7.17 15.93 18.01
CA HIS A 155 5.85 15.59 18.54
C HIS A 155 5.64 14.11 18.87
N ILE A 156 6.58 13.23 18.54
CA ILE A 156 6.43 11.77 18.66
C ILE A 156 6.05 11.32 20.07
N ASP A 157 6.61 11.93 21.11
CA ASP A 157 6.28 11.59 22.51
C ASP A 157 4.79 11.81 22.81
N ARG A 158 4.23 12.93 22.34
CA ARG A 158 2.82 13.26 22.54
C ARG A 158 1.90 12.40 21.69
N TRP A 159 2.32 12.08 20.47
CA TRP A 159 1.56 11.19 19.60
C TRP A 159 1.53 9.77 20.15
N PHE A 160 2.62 9.33 20.76
CA PHE A 160 2.71 8.05 21.45
C PHE A 160 1.83 8.01 22.69
N ALA A 161 1.92 9.00 23.59
CA ALA A 161 1.04 9.09 24.74
C ALA A 161 -0.45 9.16 24.34
N PHE A 162 -0.77 9.88 23.26
CA PHE A 162 -2.13 9.91 22.70
C PHE A 162 -2.59 8.52 22.23
N ALA A 163 -1.76 7.80 21.48
CA ALA A 163 -2.04 6.44 21.03
C ALA A 163 -2.22 5.45 22.20
N GLU A 164 -1.43 5.60 23.27
CA GLU A 164 -1.57 4.83 24.52
C GLU A 164 -2.88 5.14 25.24
N ASN A 165 -3.24 6.42 25.37
CA ASN A 165 -4.49 6.86 25.99
C ASN A 165 -5.74 6.37 25.25
N LEU A 166 -5.65 6.21 23.93
CA LEU A 166 -6.71 5.60 23.12
C LEU A 166 -6.81 4.07 23.30
N GLY A 167 -5.89 3.44 24.03
CA GLY A 167 -5.90 1.99 24.28
C GLY A 167 -5.63 1.15 23.02
N LEU A 168 -4.93 1.71 22.03
CA LEU A 168 -4.74 1.06 20.73
C LEU A 168 -3.73 -0.08 20.74
N GLY A 169 -3.03 -0.32 21.86
CA GLY A 169 -2.00 -1.36 21.98
C GLY A 169 -0.77 -1.08 21.12
N ILE A 170 -0.41 0.20 20.95
CA ILE A 170 0.83 0.64 20.31
C ILE A 170 1.87 0.75 21.42
N ASN A 171 2.89 -0.10 21.39
CA ASN A 171 3.84 -0.24 22.50
C ASN A 171 5.20 0.39 22.20
N ARG A 172 5.41 0.90 20.98
CA ARG A 172 6.67 1.51 20.55
C ARG A 172 6.42 2.75 19.73
N MET A 173 7.20 3.81 19.97
CA MET A 173 7.16 5.03 19.16
C MET A 173 7.45 4.76 17.68
N GLN A 174 8.28 3.76 17.36
CA GLN A 174 8.61 3.40 15.98
C GLN A 174 7.44 2.80 15.20
N ASP A 175 6.35 2.41 15.87
CA ASP A 175 5.15 1.90 15.22
C ASP A 175 4.25 3.04 14.70
N ILE A 176 4.52 4.29 15.11
CA ILE A 176 3.84 5.49 14.63
C ILE A 176 4.48 5.93 13.32
N VAL A 177 3.63 6.14 12.32
CA VAL A 177 4.00 6.54 10.97
C VAL A 177 3.42 7.92 10.68
N LEU A 178 4.26 8.83 10.19
CA LEU A 178 3.84 10.06 9.53
C LEU A 178 3.98 9.89 8.02
N VAL A 179 2.88 10.04 7.30
CA VAL A 179 2.83 9.82 5.85
C VAL A 179 3.41 11.03 5.12
N THR A 180 4.52 10.83 4.42
CA THR A 180 5.16 11.83 3.55
C THR A 180 4.82 11.64 2.08
N GLY A 181 4.24 10.51 1.71
CA GLY A 181 3.89 10.16 0.33
C GLY A 181 2.92 8.98 0.25
N ARG A 182 2.27 8.81 -0.90
CA ARG A 182 1.29 7.75 -1.16
C ARG A 182 1.32 7.32 -2.63
N HIS A 183 1.09 6.03 -2.88
CA HIS A 183 0.80 5.50 -4.21
C HIS A 183 -0.63 4.99 -4.20
N CYS A 184 -1.43 5.38 -5.19
CA CYS A 184 -2.84 5.04 -5.28
C CYS A 184 -3.12 4.30 -6.56
N ALA A 185 -3.36 3.02 -6.39
CA ALA A 185 -3.73 2.12 -7.45
C ALA A 185 -5.26 1.99 -7.52
N LYS A 186 -5.77 1.86 -8.74
CA LYS A 186 -7.17 1.45 -8.95
C LYS A 186 -7.40 0.02 -8.49
N SER A 187 -6.44 -0.83 -8.76
CA SER A 187 -6.51 -2.24 -8.44
C SER A 187 -5.11 -2.79 -8.25
N TRP A 188 -5.02 -3.86 -7.48
CA TRP A 188 -3.78 -4.44 -7.05
C TRP A 188 -3.93 -5.94 -6.87
N VAL A 189 -2.81 -6.63 -7.03
CA VAL A 189 -2.66 -8.05 -6.77
C VAL A 189 -1.47 -8.24 -5.84
N ASN A 190 -1.75 -8.71 -4.63
CA ASN A 190 -0.75 -8.98 -3.62
C ASN A 190 -0.54 -10.50 -3.50
N VAL A 191 0.71 -10.93 -3.59
CA VAL A 191 1.11 -12.32 -3.42
C VAL A 191 2.15 -12.41 -2.33
N ALA A 192 1.99 -13.37 -1.43
CA ALA A 192 2.98 -13.71 -0.41
C ALA A 192 3.24 -15.22 -0.40
N PHE A 193 4.50 -15.60 -0.58
CA PHE A 193 4.98 -16.98 -0.48
C PHE A 193 5.59 -17.21 0.90
N SER A 194 5.16 -18.27 1.57
CA SER A 194 5.77 -18.69 2.83
C SER A 194 7.00 -19.56 2.59
N GLU A 195 7.88 -19.63 3.58
CA GLU A 195 8.97 -20.60 3.57
C GLU A 195 8.41 -22.02 3.77
N GLY A 196 8.82 -22.97 2.93
CA GLY A 196 8.28 -24.32 2.99
C GLY A 196 8.41 -25.06 1.67
N GLN A 197 7.28 -25.30 1.00
CA GLN A 197 7.19 -26.15 -0.19
C GLN A 197 8.03 -25.62 -1.36
N ARG A 198 8.83 -26.49 -1.97
CA ARG A 198 9.52 -26.20 -3.23
C ARG A 198 8.48 -26.00 -4.33
N GLU A 199 8.64 -24.93 -5.13
CA GLU A 199 7.81 -24.61 -6.30
C GLU A 199 6.36 -24.21 -6.01
N ALA A 200 6.15 -23.39 -4.97
CA ALA A 200 4.88 -22.68 -4.80
C ALA A 200 4.64 -21.73 -5.97
N GLU A 201 3.40 -21.70 -6.46
CA GLU A 201 3.00 -20.99 -7.67
C GLU A 201 1.56 -20.48 -7.53
N VAL A 202 1.29 -19.30 -8.09
CA VAL A 202 -0.05 -18.76 -8.23
C VAL A 202 -0.20 -18.17 -9.62
N SER A 203 -1.36 -18.37 -10.24
CA SER A 203 -1.75 -17.67 -11.45
C SER A 203 -3.03 -16.86 -11.26
N PHE A 204 -3.06 -15.70 -11.88
CA PHE A 204 -4.20 -14.80 -11.92
C PHE A 204 -4.24 -14.10 -13.27
N GLU A 205 -5.39 -13.51 -13.57
CA GLU A 205 -5.58 -12.73 -14.77
C GLU A 205 -6.14 -11.37 -14.39
N ALA A 206 -5.68 -10.31 -15.06
CA ALA A 206 -6.16 -8.95 -14.85
C ALA A 206 -6.42 -8.30 -16.20
N GLN A 207 -7.70 -8.01 -16.49
CA GLN A 207 -8.14 -7.41 -17.73
C GLN A 207 -8.88 -6.09 -17.46
N PRO A 208 -8.59 -5.01 -18.21
CA PRO A 208 -9.46 -3.86 -18.25
C PRO A 208 -10.86 -4.24 -18.74
N SER A 209 -11.89 -3.75 -18.06
CA SER A 209 -13.29 -3.91 -18.45
C SER A 209 -13.89 -2.53 -18.68
N GLY A 210 -14.06 -2.13 -19.95
CA GLY A 210 -14.50 -0.80 -20.31
C GLY A 210 -13.51 0.31 -19.91
N ALA A 211 -14.00 1.54 -19.69
CA ALA A 211 -13.15 2.71 -19.43
C ALA A 211 -12.63 2.83 -17.99
N SER A 212 -13.32 2.22 -17.02
CA SER A 212 -13.08 2.38 -15.58
C SER A 212 -13.08 1.06 -14.80
N GLY A 213 -13.39 -0.05 -15.45
CA GLY A 213 -13.48 -1.35 -14.81
C GLY A 213 -12.20 -2.16 -14.94
N VAL A 214 -12.03 -3.09 -14.01
CA VAL A 214 -11.03 -4.15 -14.09
C VAL A 214 -11.63 -5.45 -13.62
N ASN A 215 -11.49 -6.50 -14.42
CA ASN A 215 -11.72 -7.86 -13.94
C ASN A 215 -10.40 -8.45 -13.47
N ILE A 216 -10.35 -8.93 -12.23
CA ILE A 216 -9.19 -9.68 -11.72
C ILE A 216 -9.68 -10.99 -11.16
N GLU A 217 -9.15 -12.09 -11.71
CA GLU A 217 -9.59 -13.43 -11.36
C GLU A 217 -8.38 -14.30 -10.99
N ARG A 218 -8.51 -15.01 -9.87
CA ARG A 218 -7.57 -16.06 -9.51
C ARG A 218 -7.78 -17.26 -10.42
N ARG A 219 -6.72 -17.74 -11.06
CA ARG A 219 -6.76 -18.90 -11.96
C ARG A 219 -6.33 -20.17 -11.25
N SER A 220 -5.15 -20.20 -10.62
CA SER A 220 -4.67 -21.38 -9.88
C SER A 220 -3.79 -21.02 -8.69
N VAL A 221 -3.69 -21.91 -7.70
CA VAL A 221 -2.81 -21.80 -6.53
C VAL A 221 -2.23 -23.17 -6.23
N ARG A 222 -0.91 -23.23 -6.05
CA ARG A 222 -0.16 -24.44 -5.70
C ARG A 222 0.86 -24.13 -4.61
N GLY A 223 0.89 -24.94 -3.55
CA GLY A 223 1.82 -24.78 -2.44
C GLY A 223 1.45 -23.65 -1.46
N ASP A 224 2.39 -23.27 -0.60
CA ASP A 224 2.18 -22.31 0.50
C ASP A 224 2.28 -20.84 0.01
N VAL A 225 1.28 -20.42 -0.76
CA VAL A 225 1.14 -19.07 -1.29
C VAL A 225 -0.24 -18.50 -0.97
N VAL A 226 -0.26 -17.22 -0.60
CA VAL A 226 -1.50 -16.47 -0.39
C VAL A 226 -1.59 -15.38 -1.44
N LEU A 227 -2.75 -15.30 -2.08
CA LEU A 227 -3.12 -14.29 -3.07
C LEU A 227 -4.24 -13.43 -2.51
N LYS A 228 -4.09 -12.11 -2.62
CA LYS A 228 -5.14 -11.16 -2.33
C LYS A 228 -5.30 -10.20 -3.50
N LEU A 229 -6.55 -9.96 -3.88
CA LEU A 229 -6.94 -9.16 -5.04
C LEU A 229 -7.82 -8.02 -4.55
N GLY A 230 -7.74 -6.86 -5.18
CA GLY A 230 -8.82 -5.90 -5.10
C GLY A 230 -8.48 -4.49 -5.55
N PRO A 231 -9.49 -3.61 -5.56
CA PRO A 231 -10.87 -3.93 -5.93
C PRO A 231 -10.98 -4.40 -7.40
N SER A 232 -11.99 -5.21 -7.72
CA SER A 232 -12.40 -5.55 -9.10
C SER A 232 -13.79 -4.97 -9.40
N GLY A 233 -14.16 -4.89 -10.68
CA GLY A 233 -15.36 -4.19 -11.16
C GLY A 233 -15.12 -2.71 -11.45
N GLU A 234 -16.15 -1.88 -11.36
CA GLU A 234 -16.01 -0.43 -11.52
C GLU A 234 -15.20 0.16 -10.35
N VAL A 235 -14.05 0.75 -10.68
CA VAL A 235 -13.20 1.40 -9.67
C VAL A 235 -13.27 2.91 -9.85
N ARG A 236 -13.60 3.62 -8.77
CA ARG A 236 -13.52 5.08 -8.75
C ARG A 236 -12.06 5.54 -8.76
N MET A 237 -11.76 6.58 -9.54
CA MET A 237 -10.49 7.29 -9.43
C MET A 237 -10.33 7.81 -7.99
N CYS A 238 -9.12 7.73 -7.44
CA CYS A 238 -8.76 8.59 -6.31
C CYS A 238 -8.92 10.04 -6.80
N GLN A 239 -10.04 10.68 -6.47
CA GLN A 239 -10.26 12.06 -6.87
C GLN A 239 -9.36 12.98 -6.04
N TYR A 240 -8.77 13.96 -6.72
CA TYR A 240 -8.15 15.10 -6.08
C TYR A 240 -9.28 15.91 -5.44
N GLN A 241 -9.27 16.01 -4.11
CA GLN A 241 -9.93 17.09 -3.39
C GLN A 241 -8.85 18.09 -3.02
#